data_AF-A0A6P4EEZ5-F1
#
_entry.id   AF-A0A6P4EEZ5-F1
#
_cell.length_a   1.000
_cell.length_b   1.000
_cell.length_c   1.000
_cell.angle_alpha   90.00
_cell.angle_beta   90.00
_cell.angle_gamma   90.00
#
_symmetry.space_group_name_H-M   'P 1'
#
loop_
_entity.id
_entity.type
_entity.pdbx_description
1 polymer ?
#
loop_
_entity_poly.entity_id
_entity_poly.type
_entity_poly.pdbx_seq_one_letter_code
_entity_poly.pdbx_strand_id
1 'polypeptide(L)'
;MNLITFLFLVGAFRTAFVESGKVKEMCLAQEGVTAEEVKARHHQEIPDPKVKCFFRCFLENIGLLADNEIVPGGFAKVFGKILSDEAIERMEQDCNAIKADPNEQDPCEFPWLVSACYEGLKISDLRPQLKELHHHSRSGHHHSSSGHHHSRSHRHQPISHRHQPIAPQIQPRVRRQKG
;
A
#
# COMPACT_ATOMS: atom_id res chain seq x y z
N MET A 1 -23.85 -4.88 -37.98
CA MET A 1 -23.06 -4.85 -36.74
C MET A 1 -22.44 -3.46 -36.62
N ASN A 2 -22.81 -2.68 -35.60
CA ASN A 2 -22.36 -1.29 -35.45
C ASN A 2 -20.94 -1.24 -34.86
N LEU A 3 -20.14 -0.26 -35.26
CA LEU A 3 -18.80 0.01 -34.70
C LEU A 3 -18.84 0.16 -33.16
N ILE A 4 -19.97 0.68 -32.65
CA ILE A 4 -20.27 0.80 -31.22
C ILE A 4 -20.30 -0.59 -30.55
N THR A 5 -20.85 -1.62 -31.20
CA THR A 5 -20.87 -2.99 -30.68
C THR A 5 -19.46 -3.62 -30.65
N PHE A 6 -18.56 -3.23 -31.56
CA PHE A 6 -17.16 -3.66 -31.55
C PHE A 6 -16.37 -3.02 -30.40
N LEU A 7 -16.61 -1.74 -30.10
CA LEU A 7 -15.98 -1.05 -28.95
C LEU A 7 -16.44 -1.63 -27.61
N PHE A 8 -17.71 -2.01 -27.48
CA PHE A 8 -18.20 -2.68 -26.27
C PHE A 8 -17.61 -4.09 -26.08
N LEU A 9 -17.32 -4.83 -27.16
CA LEU A 9 -16.70 -6.16 -27.06
C LEU A 9 -15.18 -6.11 -26.80
N VAL A 10 -14.47 -5.09 -27.28
CA VAL A 10 -13.05 -4.87 -26.94
C VAL A 10 -12.90 -4.29 -25.52
N GLY A 11 -13.87 -3.48 -25.07
CA GLY A 11 -13.89 -2.88 -23.72
C GLY A 11 -14.32 -3.82 -22.60
N ALA A 12 -15.10 -4.86 -22.89
CA ALA A 12 -15.59 -5.81 -21.88
C ALA A 12 -14.58 -6.91 -21.47
N PHE A 13 -13.46 -7.06 -22.20
CA PHE A 13 -12.58 -8.23 -22.11
C PHE A 13 -11.23 -8.04 -21.38
N ARG A 14 -10.95 -6.90 -20.75
CA ARG A 14 -9.91 -6.86 -19.69
C ARG A 14 -10.46 -7.27 -18.32
N THR A 15 -11.28 -8.33 -18.29
CA THR A 15 -11.73 -8.98 -17.06
C THR A 15 -11.02 -10.30 -16.77
N ALA A 16 -9.96 -10.63 -17.53
CA ALA A 16 -9.03 -11.67 -17.11
C ALA A 16 -8.21 -11.15 -15.93
N PHE A 17 -8.18 -11.93 -14.84
CA PHE A 17 -7.33 -11.76 -13.66
C PHE A 17 -6.14 -10.83 -13.93
N VAL A 18 -6.14 -9.66 -13.28
CA VAL A 18 -4.96 -8.79 -13.29
C VAL A 18 -3.83 -9.61 -12.68
N GLU A 19 -2.89 -10.05 -13.52
CA GLU A 19 -1.63 -10.62 -13.06
C GLU A 19 -0.78 -9.46 -12.54
N SER A 20 -1.08 -9.00 -11.32
CA SER A 20 -0.43 -7.83 -10.72
C SER A 20 1.10 -7.96 -10.70
N GLY A 21 1.63 -9.20 -10.71
CA GLY A 21 3.06 -9.48 -10.90
C GLY A 21 3.60 -8.98 -12.25
N LYS A 22 2.95 -9.33 -13.36
CA LYS A 22 3.37 -8.90 -14.71
C LYS A 22 3.18 -7.40 -14.92
N VAL A 23 2.08 -6.84 -14.41
CA VAL A 23 1.84 -5.39 -14.45
C VAL A 23 2.93 -4.64 -13.68
N LYS A 24 3.32 -5.14 -12.50
CA LYS A 24 4.43 -4.58 -11.72
C LYS A 24 5.72 -4.59 -12.52
N GLU A 25 6.11 -5.74 -13.08
CA GLU A 25 7.36 -5.87 -13.86
C GLU A 25 7.38 -4.93 -15.07
N MET A 26 6.26 -4.83 -15.80
CA MET A 26 6.11 -3.90 -16.90
C MET A 26 6.29 -2.44 -16.46
N CYS A 27 5.64 -2.02 -15.37
CA CYS A 27 5.73 -0.64 -14.89
C CYS A 27 7.12 -0.30 -14.31
N LEU A 28 7.78 -1.25 -13.64
CA LEU A 28 9.17 -1.08 -13.21
C LEU A 28 10.09 -0.81 -14.41
N ALA A 29 9.95 -1.62 -15.47
CA ALA A 29 10.73 -1.46 -16.69
C ALA A 29 10.40 -0.15 -17.43
N GLN A 30 9.12 0.23 -17.50
CA GLN A 30 8.67 1.44 -18.19
C GLN A 30 9.26 2.72 -17.57
N GLU A 31 9.24 2.82 -16.24
CA GLU A 31 9.72 4.01 -15.54
C GLU A 31 11.22 3.95 -15.24
N GLY A 32 11.86 2.80 -15.50
CA GLY A 32 13.28 2.58 -15.25
C GLY A 32 13.62 2.65 -13.77
N VAL A 33 12.81 1.99 -12.94
CA VAL A 33 12.98 1.86 -11.49
C VAL A 33 13.02 0.39 -11.07
N THR A 34 13.63 0.13 -9.94
CA THR A 34 13.76 -1.18 -9.31
C THR A 34 12.67 -1.40 -8.26
N ALA A 35 12.43 -2.66 -7.90
CA ALA A 35 11.49 -2.99 -6.83
C ALA A 35 11.97 -2.45 -5.48
N GLU A 36 13.28 -2.39 -5.28
CA GLU A 36 13.95 -1.85 -4.10
C GLU A 36 13.70 -0.34 -3.95
N GLU A 37 13.80 0.44 -5.05
CA GLU A 37 13.50 1.88 -5.04
C GLU A 37 12.03 2.14 -4.69
N VAL A 38 11.10 1.39 -5.30
CA VAL A 38 9.66 1.49 -4.98
C VAL A 38 9.35 1.10 -3.53
N LYS A 39 10.07 0.12 -2.98
CA LYS A 39 9.94 -0.30 -1.58
C LYS A 39 10.54 0.74 -0.62
N ALA A 40 11.62 1.40 -1.02
CA ALA A 40 12.31 2.43 -0.24
C ALA A 40 11.66 3.81 -0.35
N ARG A 41 10.47 3.93 -0.97
CA ARG A 41 9.77 5.20 -1.21
C ARG A 41 9.54 6.07 0.04
N HIS A 42 9.56 5.49 1.24
CA HIS A 42 9.41 6.19 2.52
C HIS A 42 10.71 6.73 3.11
N HIS A 43 11.86 6.35 2.55
CA HIS A 43 13.17 6.73 3.08
C HIS A 43 13.64 8.11 2.59
N GLN A 44 12.89 8.73 1.68
CA GLN A 44 13.20 10.04 1.11
C GLN A 44 12.15 11.05 1.51
N GLU A 45 12.59 12.26 1.89
CA GLU A 45 11.70 13.39 2.19
C GLU A 45 11.00 13.90 0.92
N ILE A 46 11.69 13.83 -0.21
CA ILE A 46 11.17 14.18 -1.53
C ILE A 46 11.10 12.88 -2.34
N PRO A 47 9.90 12.42 -2.75
CA PRO A 47 9.77 11.21 -3.55
C PRO A 47 10.43 11.34 -4.92
N ASP A 48 11.12 10.29 -5.37
CA ASP A 48 11.64 10.20 -6.74
C ASP A 48 10.48 10.30 -7.76
N PRO A 49 10.54 11.23 -8.74
CA PRO A 49 9.49 11.38 -9.76
C PRO A 49 9.16 10.10 -10.52
N LYS A 50 10.16 9.25 -10.80
CA LYS A 50 9.95 7.96 -11.48
C LYS A 50 9.21 6.96 -10.61
N VAL A 51 9.49 6.97 -9.30
CA VAL A 51 8.75 6.12 -8.35
C VAL A 51 7.29 6.56 -8.27
N LYS A 52 6.99 7.86 -8.31
CA LYS A 52 5.61 8.35 -8.42
C LYS A 52 4.93 7.86 -9.70
N CYS A 53 5.60 7.98 -10.83
CA CYS A 53 5.06 7.54 -12.12
C CYS A 53 4.91 6.01 -12.21
N PHE A 54 5.70 5.24 -11.47
CA PHE A 54 5.48 3.81 -11.32
C PHE A 54 4.09 3.52 -10.73
N PHE A 55 3.66 4.26 -9.70
CA PHE A 55 2.33 4.09 -9.11
C PHE A 55 1.22 4.51 -10.06
N ARG A 56 1.42 5.54 -10.88
CA ARG A 56 0.49 5.86 -11.97
C ARG A 56 0.32 4.68 -12.91
N CYS A 57 1.42 4.19 -13.49
CA CYS A 57 1.39 3.06 -14.41
C CYS A 57 0.69 1.84 -13.77
N PHE A 58 1.08 1.52 -12.54
CA PHE A 58 0.59 0.32 -11.86
C PHE A 58 -0.90 0.42 -11.53
N LEU A 59 -1.33 1.52 -10.89
CA LEU A 59 -2.72 1.67 -10.43
C LEU A 59 -3.71 1.81 -11.58
N GLU A 60 -3.33 2.45 -12.69
CA GLU A 60 -4.15 2.49 -13.92
C GLU A 60 -4.28 1.10 -14.54
N ASN A 61 -3.19 0.34 -14.67
CA ASN A 61 -3.22 -0.97 -15.33
C ASN A 61 -3.91 -2.07 -14.54
N ILE A 62 -3.92 -1.98 -13.20
CA ILE A 62 -4.74 -2.88 -12.36
C ILE A 62 -6.20 -2.43 -12.28
N GLY A 63 -6.54 -1.26 -12.84
CA GLY A 63 -7.91 -0.73 -12.89
C GLY A 63 -8.38 -0.10 -11.59
N LEU A 64 -7.47 0.38 -10.74
CA LEU A 64 -7.82 1.16 -9.55
C LEU A 64 -8.00 2.64 -9.87
N LEU A 65 -7.28 3.16 -10.87
CA LEU A 65 -7.36 4.53 -11.33
C LEU A 65 -7.77 4.61 -12.81
N ALA A 66 -8.49 5.66 -13.15
CA ALA A 66 -8.72 6.10 -14.53
C ALA A 66 -8.94 7.61 -14.52
N ASP A 67 -8.38 8.34 -15.49
CA ASP A 67 -8.62 9.78 -15.69
C ASP A 67 -8.42 10.65 -14.42
N ASN A 68 -7.38 10.36 -13.63
CA ASN A 68 -7.11 11.02 -12.35
C ASN A 68 -8.24 10.88 -11.30
N GLU A 69 -9.00 9.80 -11.39
CA GLU A 69 -10.00 9.41 -10.40
C GLU A 69 -9.80 7.97 -9.95
N ILE A 70 -10.18 7.69 -8.69
CA ILE A 70 -10.30 6.32 -8.21
C ILE A 70 -11.57 5.71 -8.81
N VAL A 71 -11.41 4.58 -9.49
CA VAL A 71 -12.54 3.86 -10.10
C VAL A 71 -13.46 3.36 -8.97
N PRO A 72 -14.75 3.72 -8.97
CA PRO A 72 -15.70 3.23 -7.96
C PRO A 72 -15.73 1.70 -7.88
N GLY A 73 -15.54 1.15 -6.68
CA GLY A 73 -15.44 -0.30 -6.46
C GLY A 73 -14.20 -0.97 -7.06
N GLY A 74 -13.26 -0.19 -7.60
CA GLY A 74 -12.00 -0.70 -8.16
C GLY A 74 -11.14 -1.39 -7.09
N PHE A 75 -11.13 -0.85 -5.87
CA PHE A 75 -10.38 -1.44 -4.76
C PHE A 75 -10.94 -2.80 -4.37
N ALA A 76 -12.27 -2.89 -4.15
CA ALA A 76 -12.96 -4.16 -3.93
C ALA A 76 -12.72 -5.17 -5.06
N LYS A 77 -12.74 -4.73 -6.33
CA LYS A 77 -12.51 -5.60 -7.49
C LYS A 77 -11.10 -6.19 -7.52
N VAL A 78 -10.08 -5.40 -7.20
CA VAL A 78 -8.67 -5.83 -7.21
C VAL A 78 -8.34 -6.67 -5.99
N PHE A 79 -8.77 -6.25 -4.80
CA PHE A 79 -8.30 -6.81 -3.53
C PHE A 79 -9.35 -7.66 -2.79
N GLY A 80 -10.59 -7.73 -3.27
CA GLY A 80 -11.69 -8.39 -2.55
C GLY A 80 -11.47 -9.89 -2.29
N LYS A 81 -10.62 -10.57 -3.07
CA LYS A 81 -10.25 -11.97 -2.79
C LYS A 81 -9.20 -12.12 -1.69
N ILE A 82 -8.51 -11.03 -1.35
CA ILE A 82 -7.36 -10.99 -0.45
C ILE A 82 -7.73 -10.38 0.90
N LEU A 83 -8.44 -9.25 0.86
CA LEU A 83 -8.83 -8.48 2.04
C LEU A 83 -10.23 -8.86 2.53
N SER A 84 -10.45 -8.68 3.83
CA SER A 84 -11.79 -8.79 4.43
C SER A 84 -12.70 -7.67 3.96
N ASP A 85 -14.00 -7.89 4.01
CA ASP A 85 -14.98 -6.91 3.53
C ASP A 85 -14.93 -5.63 4.37
N GLU A 86 -14.65 -5.74 5.68
CA GLU A 86 -14.47 -4.58 6.56
C GLU A 86 -13.23 -3.76 6.20
N ALA A 87 -12.15 -4.42 5.75
CA ALA A 87 -10.96 -3.71 5.31
C ALA A 87 -11.17 -3.00 3.97
N ILE A 88 -11.92 -3.61 3.05
CA ILE A 88 -12.33 -2.98 1.79
C ILE A 88 -13.17 -1.74 2.07
N GLU A 89 -14.22 -1.86 2.89
CA GLU A 89 -15.13 -0.76 3.20
C GLU A 89 -14.39 0.42 3.84
N ARG A 90 -13.57 0.15 4.86
CA ARG A 90 -12.74 1.18 5.51
C ARG A 90 -11.84 1.90 4.52
N MET A 91 -11.13 1.15 3.67
CA MET A 91 -10.17 1.73 2.71
C MET A 91 -10.88 2.53 1.63
N GLU A 92 -12.00 2.06 1.11
CA GLU A 92 -12.81 2.81 0.14
C GLU A 92 -13.40 4.08 0.78
N GLN A 93 -13.84 4.02 2.04
CA GLN A 93 -14.32 5.19 2.77
C GLN A 93 -13.21 6.23 2.98
N ASP A 94 -12.02 5.80 3.40
CA ASP A 94 -10.92 6.69 3.73
C ASP A 94 -10.26 7.27 2.47
N CYS A 95 -10.01 6.45 1.44
CA CYS A 95 -9.20 6.83 0.29
C CYS A 95 -9.99 7.42 -0.89
N ASN A 96 -11.27 7.07 -1.08
CA ASN A 96 -12.06 7.64 -2.19
C ASN A 96 -12.39 9.13 -2.01
N ALA A 97 -12.13 9.68 -0.82
CA ALA A 97 -12.20 11.10 -0.53
C ALA A 97 -11.08 11.91 -1.19
N ILE A 98 -9.96 11.28 -1.57
CA ILE A 98 -8.84 11.96 -2.24
C ILE A 98 -9.28 12.36 -3.65
N LYS A 99 -8.98 13.60 -4.03
CA LYS A 99 -9.24 14.17 -5.35
C LYS A 99 -7.95 14.75 -5.93
N ALA A 100 -7.81 14.67 -7.25
CA ALA A 100 -6.73 15.35 -7.94
C ALA A 100 -6.85 16.87 -7.75
N ASP A 101 -5.73 17.55 -7.52
CA ASP A 101 -5.68 19.01 -7.56
C ASP A 101 -5.68 19.46 -9.03
N PRO A 102 -6.65 20.28 -9.47
CA PRO A 102 -6.71 20.75 -10.86
C PRO A 102 -5.54 21.64 -11.27
N ASN A 103 -4.75 22.15 -10.32
CA ASN A 103 -3.57 22.98 -10.57
C ASN A 103 -2.26 22.19 -10.53
N GLU A 104 -2.32 20.91 -10.17
CA GLU A 104 -1.14 20.06 -10.15
C GLU A 104 -0.67 19.78 -11.58
N GLN A 105 0.62 19.99 -11.81
CA GLN A 105 1.25 19.84 -13.12
C GLN A 105 1.93 18.48 -13.27
N ASP A 106 2.29 17.82 -12.16
CA ASP A 106 2.83 16.47 -12.20
C ASP A 106 1.68 15.44 -12.31
N PRO A 107 1.53 14.76 -13.46
CA PRO A 107 0.46 13.80 -13.65
C PRO A 107 0.62 12.54 -12.78
N CYS A 108 1.76 12.36 -12.12
CA CYS A 108 2.05 11.25 -11.24
C CYS A 108 1.79 11.57 -9.75
N GLU A 109 1.47 12.83 -9.40
CA GLU A 109 1.18 13.23 -8.02
C GLU A 109 -0.10 12.58 -7.48
N PHE A 110 -1.22 12.68 -8.20
CA PHE A 110 -2.47 12.09 -7.70
C PHE A 110 -2.37 10.56 -7.50
N PRO A 111 -1.85 9.77 -8.47
CA PRO A 111 -1.63 8.33 -8.26
C PRO A 111 -0.69 8.02 -7.10
N TRP A 112 0.34 8.85 -6.88
CA TRP A 112 1.22 8.74 -5.72
C TRP A 112 0.45 8.92 -4.40
N LEU A 113 -0.36 9.97 -4.27
CA LEU A 113 -1.19 10.22 -3.08
C LEU A 113 -2.17 9.08 -2.81
N VAL A 114 -2.81 8.56 -3.86
CA VAL A 114 -3.71 7.40 -3.75
C VAL A 114 -2.94 6.17 -3.28
N SER A 115 -1.75 5.91 -3.83
CA SER A 115 -0.93 4.77 -3.42
C SER A 115 -0.55 4.83 -1.94
N ALA A 116 -0.22 6.02 -1.43
CA ALA A 116 0.13 6.24 -0.04
C ALA A 116 -1.04 6.00 0.91
N CYS A 117 -2.26 6.37 0.50
CA CYS A 117 -3.46 6.15 1.32
C CYS A 117 -3.70 4.65 1.61
N TYR A 118 -3.54 3.79 0.60
CA TYR A 118 -3.77 2.36 0.73
C TYR A 118 -2.65 1.59 1.47
N GLU A 119 -1.59 2.26 1.93
CA GLU A 119 -0.52 1.63 2.72
C GLU A 119 -0.94 1.22 4.13
N GLY A 120 -2.05 1.77 4.64
CA GLY A 120 -2.57 1.45 5.96
C GLY A 120 -3.09 0.02 6.13
N LEU A 121 -2.97 -0.82 5.10
CA LEU A 121 -3.32 -2.24 5.13
C LEU A 121 -2.38 -3.04 6.05
N LYS A 122 -2.97 -3.90 6.87
CA LYS A 122 -2.29 -4.75 7.83
C LYS A 122 -2.51 -6.22 7.51
N ILE A 123 -1.65 -7.10 8.03
CA ILE A 123 -1.85 -8.56 7.92
C ILE A 123 -3.21 -8.98 8.55
N SER A 124 -3.67 -8.26 9.57
CA SER A 124 -5.00 -8.46 10.18
C SER A 124 -6.16 -8.26 9.20
N ASP A 125 -5.94 -7.51 8.11
CA ASP A 125 -6.95 -7.16 7.12
C ASP A 125 -7.10 -8.25 6.06
N LEU A 126 -6.20 -9.23 6.02
CA LEU A 126 -6.30 -10.39 5.12
C LEU A 126 -7.50 -11.26 5.50
N ARG A 127 -8.14 -11.89 4.51
CA ARG A 127 -9.12 -12.95 4.76
C ARG A 127 -8.48 -14.11 5.55
N PRO A 128 -9.23 -14.80 6.41
CA PRO A 128 -8.69 -15.87 7.28
C PRO A 128 -7.86 -16.92 6.54
N GLN A 129 -8.35 -17.37 5.39
CA GLN A 129 -7.68 -18.35 4.54
C GLN A 129 -6.27 -17.94 4.06
N LEU A 130 -5.95 -16.63 4.02
CA LEU A 130 -4.64 -16.10 3.63
C LEU A 130 -3.75 -15.76 4.83
N LYS A 131 -4.32 -15.62 6.04
CA LYS A 131 -3.55 -15.36 7.27
C LYS A 131 -2.65 -16.55 7.62
N GLU A 132 -3.17 -17.77 7.51
CA GLU A 132 -2.44 -19.00 7.81
C GLU A 132 -1.24 -19.23 6.88
N LEU A 133 -1.39 -18.90 5.59
CA LEU A 133 -0.31 -18.95 4.60
C LEU A 133 0.85 -18.02 4.97
N HIS A 134 0.54 -16.80 5.43
CA HIS A 134 1.57 -15.86 5.87
C HIS A 134 2.30 -16.35 7.14
N HIS A 135 1.59 -16.94 8.11
CA HIS A 135 2.19 -17.49 9.31
C HIS A 135 3.15 -18.66 9.00
N HIS A 136 2.78 -19.57 8.10
CA HIS A 136 3.66 -20.68 7.70
C HIS A 136 4.91 -20.23 6.94
N SER A 137 4.79 -19.25 6.03
CA SER A 137 5.94 -18.71 5.29
C SER A 137 6.96 -18.05 6.22
N ARG A 138 6.52 -17.46 7.34
CA ARG A 138 7.41 -16.81 8.32
C ARG A 138 8.08 -17.81 9.26
N SER A 139 7.39 -18.87 9.65
CA SER A 139 7.96 -19.95 10.49
C SER A 139 9.01 -20.78 9.74
N GLY A 140 8.94 -20.87 8.41
CA GLY A 140 9.95 -21.55 7.58
C GLY A 140 11.32 -20.86 7.53
N HIS A 141 11.40 -19.56 7.80
CA HIS A 141 12.67 -18.81 7.81
C HIS A 141 13.44 -18.86 9.14
N HIS A 142 12.85 -19.39 10.21
CA HIS A 142 13.50 -19.46 11.53
C HIS A 142 14.21 -20.80 11.84
N HIS A 143 14.20 -21.79 10.95
CA HIS A 143 14.76 -23.12 11.19
C HIS A 143 16.11 -23.40 10.49
N SER A 144 17.01 -22.41 10.41
CA SER A 144 18.38 -22.66 9.95
C SER A 144 19.42 -21.86 10.72
N SER A 145 19.48 -22.06 12.03
CA SER A 145 20.67 -21.86 12.86
C SER A 145 20.47 -22.47 14.25
N SER A 146 20.90 -23.72 14.41
CA SER A 146 21.26 -24.26 15.74
C SER A 146 22.63 -24.89 15.62
N GLY A 147 23.63 -24.02 15.59
CA GLY A 147 24.99 -24.38 16.01
C GLY A 147 25.03 -24.42 17.53
N HIS A 148 25.51 -25.54 18.07
CA HIS A 148 25.78 -25.74 19.49
C HIS A 148 26.62 -24.62 20.09
N HIS A 149 26.16 -24.04 21.19
CA HIS A 149 27.06 -23.52 22.22
C HIS A 149 26.47 -23.72 23.61
N HIS A 150 27.14 -24.57 24.39
CA HIS A 150 27.05 -24.61 25.84
C HIS A 150 27.45 -23.25 26.43
N SER A 151 26.65 -22.70 27.35
CA SER A 151 27.17 -22.10 28.59
C SER A 151 26.08 -21.70 29.60
N ARG A 152 26.26 -22.29 30.79
CA ARG A 152 26.06 -21.75 32.15
C ARG A 152 24.77 -20.97 32.49
N SER A 153 23.95 -21.69 33.24
CA SER A 153 22.97 -21.21 34.22
C SER A 153 23.62 -20.39 35.34
N HIS A 154 23.17 -19.15 35.54
CA HIS A 154 23.17 -18.50 36.85
C HIS A 154 21.81 -17.86 37.10
N ARG A 155 21.29 -18.18 38.28
CA ARG A 155 20.01 -17.86 38.88
C ARG A 155 20.12 -16.51 39.60
N HIS A 156 19.19 -15.57 39.40
CA HIS A 156 18.76 -14.60 40.43
C HIS A 156 17.35 -14.06 40.12
N GLN A 157 16.62 -13.85 41.22
CA GLN A 157 15.18 -13.60 41.37
C GLN A 157 14.75 -12.13 41.14
N PRO A 158 13.43 -11.83 41.12
CA PRO A 158 12.86 -10.61 40.55
C PRO A 158 12.66 -9.47 41.57
N ILE A 159 12.62 -8.22 41.08
CA ILE A 159 12.15 -7.06 41.86
C ILE A 159 11.13 -6.25 41.03
N SER A 160 9.99 -6.03 41.69
CA SER A 160 8.84 -5.19 41.37
C SER A 160 9.18 -3.70 41.31
N HIS A 161 8.58 -2.92 40.41
CA HIS A 161 7.67 -1.79 40.75
C HIS A 161 7.26 -0.94 39.52
N ARG A 162 5.96 -0.56 39.54
CA ARG A 162 5.28 0.47 38.74
C ARG A 162 6.02 1.82 38.67
N HIS A 163 5.95 2.51 37.53
CA HIS A 163 5.30 3.84 37.42
C HIS A 163 5.14 4.30 35.95
N GLN A 164 4.24 5.28 35.78
CA GLN A 164 3.45 5.67 34.61
C GLN A 164 4.18 6.46 33.49
N PRO A 165 3.55 6.61 32.30
CA PRO A 165 4.09 7.37 31.17
C PRO A 165 3.90 8.88 31.31
N ILE A 166 4.93 9.65 30.92
CA ILE A 166 4.89 11.11 30.77
C ILE A 166 4.56 11.43 29.31
N ALA A 167 3.41 12.08 29.09
CA ALA A 167 3.06 12.69 27.80
C ALA A 167 3.60 14.14 27.74
N PRO A 168 4.19 14.59 26.62
CA PRO A 168 4.51 16.00 26.42
C PRO A 168 3.32 16.76 25.81
N GLN A 169 2.89 17.81 26.51
CA GLN A 169 1.94 18.83 26.05
C GLN A 169 2.63 19.78 25.06
N ILE A 170 2.18 19.82 23.80
CA ILE A 170 2.57 20.83 22.82
C ILE A 170 1.43 21.85 22.73
N GLN A 171 1.66 23.08 23.18
CA GLN A 171 0.74 24.21 22.98
C GLN A 171 0.91 24.83 21.57
N PRO A 172 -0.16 25.25 20.89
CA PRO A 172 -0.09 25.96 19.62
C PRO A 172 0.24 27.45 19.82
N ARG A 173 1.28 27.91 19.10
CA ARG A 173 1.68 29.32 19.02
C ARG A 173 0.81 30.04 17.98
N VAL A 174 -0.12 30.88 18.45
CA VAL A 174 -0.93 31.79 17.63
C VAL A 174 0.00 32.77 16.89
N ARG A 175 0.02 32.71 15.54
CA ARG A 175 0.70 33.71 14.70
C ARG A 175 -0.26 34.86 14.44
N ARG A 176 0.15 36.03 14.92
CA ARG A 176 -0.52 37.33 14.79
C ARG A 176 -0.43 37.80 13.33
N GLN A 177 -1.57 37.96 12.66
CA GLN A 177 -1.68 38.78 11.46
C GLN A 177 -1.49 40.26 11.85
N LYS A 178 -0.69 40.98 11.07
CA LYS A 178 -0.79 42.43 10.91
C LYS A 178 -0.71 42.69 9.41
N GLY A 179 -1.73 43.40 8.90
CA GLY A 179 -1.73 44.03 7.58
C GLY A 179 -0.95 45.33 7.58
#